data_AF-A0A7V3PR99-F1
#
_entry.id   AF-A0A7V3PR99-F1
#
_cell.length_a   1.000
_cell.length_b   1.000
_cell.length_c   1.000
_cell.angle_alpha   90.00
_cell.angle_beta   90.00
_cell.angle_gamma   90.00
#
_symmetry.space_group_name_H-M   'P 1'
#
loop_
_entity.id
_entity.type
_entity.pdbx_description
1 polymer ?
#
loop_
_entity_poly.entity_id
_entity_poly.type
_entity_poly.pdbx_seq_one_letter_code
_entity_poly.pdbx_strand_id
1 'polypeptide(L)' 'MKVVAVVLLLNGVQINMPAPAVLLGGRAWVPLRAVAERLGCRVEAAGGLATVEG' A
#
# COMPACT_ATOMS: atom_id res chain seq x y z
N MET A 1 17.42 -9.00 -0.24
CA MET A 1 16.34 -8.02 -0.50
C MET A 1 16.97 -6.67 -0.72
N LYS A 2 16.63 -5.97 -1.81
CA LYS A 2 17.14 -4.61 -2.04
C LYS A 2 16.07 -3.63 -1.55
N VAL A 3 16.41 -2.88 -0.50
CA VAL A 3 15.57 -1.77 -0.03
C VAL A 3 15.84 -0.59 -0.97
N VAL A 4 14.81 -0.14 -1.67
CA VAL A 4 14.87 1.03 -2.54
C VAL A 4 13.80 1.99 -2.05
N ALA A 5 14.12 3.29 -2.04
CA ALA A 5 13.13 4.30 -1.70
C ALA A 5 12.07 4.36 -2.81
N VAL A 6 10.86 3.89 -2.49
CA VAL A 6 9.69 4.01 -3.37
C VAL A 6 8.82 5.14 -2.83
N VAL A 7 8.50 6.11 -3.68
CA VAL A 7 7.56 7.17 -3.38
C VAL A 7 6.24 6.83 -4.07
N LEU A 8 5.16 6.79 -3.31
CA LEU A 8 3.82 6.56 -3.84
C LEU A 8 3.08 7.89 -3.98
N LEU A 9 2.62 8.19 -5.19
CA LEU A 9 1.81 9.36 -5.52
C LEU A 9 0.41 8.89 -5.93
N LEU A 10 -0.63 9.46 -5.33
CA LEU A 10 -2.00 9.30 -5.79
C LEU A 10 -2.54 10.68 -6.18
N ASN A 11 -2.90 10.83 -7.45
CA ASN A 11 -3.37 12.11 -8.01
C ASN A 11 -2.39 13.27 -7.75
N GLY A 12 -1.07 13.00 -7.82
CA GLY A 12 -0.02 13.99 -7.55
C GLY A 12 0.26 14.25 -6.07
N VAL A 13 -0.48 13.64 -5.14
CA VAL A 13 -0.26 13.78 -3.70
C VAL A 13 0.53 12.59 -3.18
N GLN A 14 1.60 12.87 -2.43
CA GLN A 14 2.40 11.84 -1.78
C GLN A 14 1.63 11.16 -0.65
N ILE A 15 1.57 9.84 -0.70
CA ILE A 15 0.97 9.02 0.34
C ILE A 15 2.04 8.66 1.38
N ASN A 16 1.71 8.89 2.65
CA ASN A 16 2.51 8.37 3.75
C ASN A 16 2.30 6.85 3.89
N MET A 17 3.38 6.09 3.82
CA MET A 17 3.33 4.63 3.96
C MET A 17 3.82 4.22 5.35
N PRO A 18 3.03 3.44 6.13
CA PRO A 18 3.44 3.02 7.48
C PRO A 18 4.56 1.98 7.48
N ALA A 19 4.84 1.36 6.34
CA ALA A 19 5.93 0.43 6.12
C ALA A 19 6.59 0.70 4.75
N PRO A 20 7.90 0.42 4.60
CA PRO A 20 8.58 0.61 3.34
C PRO A 20 8.03 -0.32 2.26
N ALA A 21 8.02 0.14 1.02
CA ALA A 21 7.73 -0.73 -0.12
C ALA A 21 8.90 -1.68 -0.40
N VAL A 22 8.60 -2.83 -1.00
CA VAL A 22 9.59 -3.86 -1.33
C VAL A 22 9.56 -4.17 -2.82
N LEU A 23 10.73 -4.28 -3.45
CA LEU A 23 10.85 -4.79 -4.82
C LEU A 23 11.11 -6.30 -4.79
N LEU A 24 10.16 -7.07 -5.33
CA LEU A 24 10.24 -8.52 -5.42
C LEU A 24 9.78 -8.98 -6.80
N GLY A 25 10.62 -9.72 -7.53
CA GLY A 25 10.29 -10.24 -8.86
C GLY A 25 9.96 -9.15 -9.89
N GLY A 26 10.61 -7.99 -9.81
CA GLY A 26 10.33 -6.85 -10.70
C GLY A 26 9.04 -6.10 -10.40
N ARG A 27 8.36 -6.42 -9.29
CA ARG A 27 7.13 -5.75 -8.85
C ARG A 27 7.37 -4.99 -7.54
N ALA A 28 6.73 -3.83 -7.42
CA ALA A 28 6.68 -3.08 -6.17
C ALA A 28 5.51 -3.56 -5.33
N TRP A 29 5.81 -3.96 -4.10
CA TRP A 29 4.84 -4.32 -3.07
C TRP A 29 4.71 -3.16 -2.10
N VAL A 30 3.51 -2.61 -2.00
CA VAL A 30 3.21 -1.45 -1.15
C VAL A 30 2.16 -1.84 -0.10
N PRO A 31 2.10 -1.15 1.05
CA PRO A 31 1.08 -1.41 2.04
C PRO A 31 -0.33 -1.21 1.46
N LEU A 32 -1.12 -2.28 1.37
CA LEU A 32 -2.47 -2.27 0.80
C LEU A 32 -3.34 -1.18 1.43
N ARG A 33 -3.31 -1.07 2.76
CA ARG A 33 -4.08 -0.08 3.53
C ARG A 33 -3.82 1.35 3.07
N ALA A 34 -2.56 1.71 2.84
CA ALA A 34 -2.18 3.07 2.44
C ALA A 34 -2.78 3.48 1.10
N VAL A 35 -2.98 2.51 0.19
CA VAL A 35 -3.60 2.73 -1.12
C VAL A 35 -5.13 2.69 -1.00
N ALA A 36 -5.67 1.63 -0.41
CA ALA A 36 -7.11 1.36 -0.38
C ALA A 36 -7.89 2.44 0.40
N GLU A 37 -7.41 2.88 1.57
CA GLU A 37 -8.08 3.95 2.35
C GLU A 37 -8.10 5.28 1.59
N ARG A 38 -7.05 5.57 0.81
CA ARG A 38 -6.97 6.78 -0.03
C ARG A 38 -7.88 6.72 -1.26
N LEU A 39 -8.27 5.51 -1.67
CA LEU A 39 -9.28 5.28 -2.71
C LEU A 39 -10.71 5.24 -2.15
N GLY A 40 -10.89 5.50 -0.84
CA GLY A 40 -12.20 5.52 -0.20
C GLY A 40 -12.66 4.16 0.33
N CYS A 41 -11.84 3.12 0.23
CA CYS A 41 -12.19 1.80 0.73
C CYS A 41 -11.91 1.68 2.22
N ARG A 42 -12.77 0.97 2.95
CA ARG A 42 -12.50 0.58 4.33
C ARG A 42 -11.69 -0.72 4.33
N VAL A 43 -10.54 -0.71 5.02
CA VAL A 43 -9.70 -1.92 5.17
C VAL A 43 -9.84 -2.44 6.59
N GLU A 44 -10.50 -3.60 6.73
CA GLU A 44 -10.59 -4.32 7.99
C GLU A 44 -9.66 -5.53 7.97
N ALA A 45 -8.87 -5.68 9.03
CA ALA A 45 -8.00 -6.84 9.21
C ALA A 45 -8.72 -7.88 10.06
N ALA A 46 -9.30 -8.90 9.42
CA ALA A 46 -9.87 -10.05 10.12
C ALA A 46 -8.91 -11.24 10.01
N GLY A 47 -8.05 -11.43 11.02
CA GLY A 47 -7.34 -12.70 11.25
C GLY A 47 -6.67 -13.38 10.05
N GLY A 48 -6.09 -12.64 9.10
CA GLY A 48 -5.42 -13.16 7.90
C GLY A 48 -6.09 -12.80 6.56
N LEU A 49 -7.28 -12.22 6.58
CA LEU A 49 -7.99 -11.73 5.39
C LEU A 49 -8.13 -10.21 5.48
N ALA A 50 -7.74 -9.52 4.41
CA ALA A 50 -8.03 -8.11 4.21
C ALA A 50 -9.22 -8.01 3.26
N THR A 51 -10.35 -7.51 3.76
CA THR A 51 -11.55 -7.23 2.96
C THR A 51 -11.54 -5.77 2.54
N VAL A 52 -11.92 -5.50 1.29
CA VAL A 52 -12.04 -4.16 0.70
C VAL A 52 -13.47 -4.03 0.20
N GLU A 53 -14.26 -3.16 0.83
CA GLU A 53 -15.62 -2.81 0.40
C GLU A 53 -15.64 -1.35 -0.12
N GLY A 54 -16.45 -1.11 -1.16
CA GLY A 54 -16.61 0.19 -1.83
C GLY A 54 -18.06 0.48 -2.14
#